data_AF-A0A353LYD3-F1
#
_entry.id   AF-A0A353LYD3-F1
#
_cell.length_a   1.000
_cell.length_b   1.000
_cell.length_c   1.000
_cell.angle_alpha   90.00
_cell.angle_beta   90.00
_cell.angle_gamma   90.00
#
_symmetry.space_group_name_H-M   'P 1'
#
loop_
_entity.id
_entity.type
_entity.pdbx_description
1 polymer ?
#
loop_
_entity_poly.entity_id
_entity_poly.type
_entity_poly.pdbx_seq_one_letter_code
_entity_poly.pdbx_strand_id
1 'polypeptide(L)'
;MNEPIIPERLRKQQNKRKSSGSKKQLSLMIFTIVAIGLIAYGAYYFFMPKQESFVLNFYTYAPVGTQDFLETLSVKGTIIPKQVVLIEPKIAGTIEEVFVVEGQDVEEGQPLMRLYSAEAVSERN
;
A
#
# COMPACT_ATOMS: atom_id res chain seq x y z
N MET A 1 65.15 79.28 65.14
CA MET A 1 64.03 78.45 65.62
C MET A 1 63.06 78.34 64.46
N ASN A 2 62.86 77.11 63.97
CA ASN A 2 62.08 76.81 62.77
C ASN A 2 60.62 76.65 63.16
N GLU A 3 59.76 77.53 62.64
CA GLU A 3 58.32 77.35 62.71
C GLU A 3 57.76 77.15 61.30
N PRO A 4 57.02 76.06 61.04
CA PRO A 4 56.47 75.79 59.73
C PRO A 4 55.32 76.76 59.40
N ILE A 5 55.46 77.43 58.24
CA ILE A 5 54.54 78.44 57.67
C ILE A 5 53.20 77.83 57.19
N ILE A 6 53.00 76.52 57.37
CA ILE A 6 51.81 75.83 56.87
C ILE A 6 50.84 75.62 58.03
N PRO A 7 49.65 76.27 58.01
CA PRO A 7 48.66 76.06 59.05
C PRO A 7 48.19 74.60 59.04
N GLU A 8 48.14 73.99 60.22
CA GLU A 8 47.82 72.56 60.47
C GLU A 8 46.53 72.08 59.80
N ARG A 9 45.61 73.01 59.55
CA ARG A 9 44.33 72.83 58.83
C ARG A 9 44.49 72.43 57.36
N LEU A 10 45.62 72.71 56.71
CA LEU A 10 45.89 72.29 55.33
C LEU A 10 46.51 70.88 55.22
N ARG A 11 47.12 70.38 56.30
CA ARG A 11 47.76 69.06 56.32
C ARG A 11 46.75 67.90 56.38
N LYS A 12 45.52 68.16 56.83
CA LYS A 12 44.45 67.16 56.95
C LYS A 12 43.59 66.99 55.68
N GLN A 13 43.81 67.79 54.64
CA GLN A 13 42.94 67.82 53.46
C GLN A 13 43.45 66.97 52.28
N GLN A 14 44.68 66.44 52.34
CA GLN A 14 45.27 65.70 51.21
C GLN A 14 44.89 64.20 51.13
N ASN A 15 44.21 63.63 52.12
CA ASN A 15 43.89 62.19 52.15
C ASN A 15 42.43 61.84 51.81
N LYS A 16 41.86 62.43 50.77
CA LYS A 16 40.60 61.93 50.17
C LYS A 16 40.61 62.02 48.64
N ARG A 17 41.58 61.38 47.99
CA ARG A 17 41.31 60.80 46.67
C ARG A 17 40.53 59.50 46.86
N LYS A 18 39.21 59.63 47.00
CA LYS A 18 38.29 58.48 46.93
C LYS A 18 38.46 57.83 45.56
N SER A 19 38.90 56.58 45.52
CA SER A 19 38.81 55.69 44.35
C SER A 19 37.34 55.33 44.09
N SER A 20 36.54 56.32 43.71
CA SER A 20 35.08 56.22 43.56
C SER A 20 34.65 55.63 42.20
N GLY A 21 35.56 54.96 41.48
CA GLY A 21 35.24 54.26 40.23
C GLY A 21 34.89 52.79 40.42
N SER A 22 35.49 52.12 41.41
CA SER A 22 35.44 50.66 41.50
C SER A 22 34.08 50.10 41.96
N LYS A 23 33.37 50.77 42.89
CA LYS A 23 32.05 50.29 43.36
C LYS A 23 30.94 50.42 42.31
N LYS A 24 30.99 51.46 41.47
CA LYS A 24 30.03 51.65 40.37
C LYS A 24 30.30 50.66 39.23
N GLN A 25 31.58 50.39 38.93
CA GLN A 25 31.98 49.37 37.97
C GLN A 25 31.61 47.95 38.44
N LEU A 26 31.78 47.66 39.73
CA LEU A 26 31.38 46.38 40.32
C LEU A 26 29.84 46.20 40.30
N SER A 27 29.08 47.23 40.66
CA SER A 27 27.62 47.20 40.57
C SER A 27 27.12 47.01 39.14
N LEU A 28 27.78 47.64 38.16
CA LEU A 28 27.44 47.50 36.75
C LEU A 28 27.78 46.09 36.25
N MET A 29 28.94 45.53 36.63
CA MET A 29 29.31 44.14 36.33
C MET A 29 28.30 43.13 36.88
N ILE A 30 27.88 43.27 38.15
CA ILE A 30 26.90 42.38 38.76
C ILE A 30 25.56 42.46 38.03
N PHE A 31 25.08 43.67 37.71
CA PHE A 31 23.84 43.85 36.96
C PHE A 31 23.92 43.21 35.57
N THR A 32 25.04 43.35 34.86
CA THR A 32 25.22 42.73 33.55
C THR A 32 25.24 41.20 33.62
N ILE A 33 25.87 40.62 34.66
CA ILE A 33 25.89 39.16 34.84
C ILE A 33 24.48 38.63 35.13
N VAL A 34 23.72 39.33 35.98
CA VAL A 34 22.33 38.97 36.28
C VAL A 34 21.44 39.10 35.04
N ALA A 35 21.60 40.16 34.25
CA ALA A 35 20.86 40.35 33.01
C ALA A 35 21.16 39.22 32.00
N ILE A 36 22.44 38.86 31.82
CA ILE A 36 22.85 37.75 30.96
C ILE A 36 22.28 36.42 31.48
N GLY A 37 22.32 36.18 32.79
CA GLY A 37 21.77 34.98 33.41
C GLY A 37 20.26 34.84 33.21
N LEU A 38 19.50 35.94 33.34
CA LEU A 38 18.05 35.94 33.08
C LEU A 38 17.73 35.68 31.61
N ILE A 39 18.48 36.29 30.69
CA ILE A 39 18.33 36.07 29.26
C ILE A 39 18.64 34.60 28.92
N ALA A 40 19.74 34.06 29.46
CA ALA A 40 20.14 32.67 29.25
C ALA A 40 19.10 31.67 29.81
N TYR A 41 18.53 31.95 30.98
CA TYR A 41 17.48 31.13 31.58
C TYR A 41 16.17 31.17 30.77
N GLY A 42 15.75 32.37 30.35
CA GLY A 42 14.58 32.54 29.49
C GLY A 42 14.74 31.85 28.15
N ALA A 43 15.92 31.97 27.53
CA ALA A 43 16.26 31.26 26.30
C ALA A 43 16.24 29.74 26.51
N TYR A 44 16.86 29.25 27.59
CA TYR A 44 16.84 27.82 27.90
C TYR A 44 15.41 27.28 28.04
N TYR A 45 14.54 27.98 28.77
CA TYR A 45 13.16 27.56 28.97
C TYR A 45 12.32 27.62 27.68
N PHE A 46 12.50 28.66 26.86
CA PHE A 46 11.72 28.85 25.63
C PHE A 46 12.17 27.92 24.49
N PHE A 47 13.47 27.70 24.36
CA PHE A 47 14.04 26.86 23.30
C PHE A 47 14.10 25.37 23.66
N MET A 48 13.72 24.98 24.89
CA MET A 48 13.68 23.55 25.24
C MET A 48 12.53 22.85 24.52
N PRO A 49 12.81 21.94 23.58
CA PRO A 49 11.77 21.26 22.83
C PRO A 49 10.96 20.37 23.77
N LYS A 50 9.64 20.56 23.81
CA LYS A 50 8.75 19.64 24.51
C LYS A 50 8.67 18.36 23.68
N GLN A 51 8.90 17.20 24.29
CA GLN A 51 8.84 15.92 23.59
C GLN A 51 7.38 15.64 23.20
N GLU A 52 7.07 15.77 21.91
CA GLU A 52 5.80 15.35 21.37
C GLU A 52 5.79 13.82 21.29
N SER A 53 5.03 13.17 22.17
CA SER A 53 4.83 11.73 22.11
C SER A 53 4.02 11.41 20.84
N PHE A 54 4.66 10.76 19.87
CA PHE A 54 3.98 10.30 18.67
C PHE A 54 3.01 9.18 19.03
N VAL A 55 1.72 9.50 19.11
CA VAL A 55 0.65 8.50 19.29
C VAL A 55 0.06 8.21 17.91
N LEU A 56 0.23 6.97 17.45
CA LEU A 56 -0.28 6.51 16.16
C LEU A 56 -1.80 6.33 16.24
N ASN A 57 -2.54 7.41 16.00
CA ASN A 57 -4.00 7.48 16.12
C ASN A 57 -4.75 7.26 14.79
N PHE A 58 -4.07 6.81 13.74
CA PHE A 58 -4.69 6.57 12.44
C PHE A 58 -4.43 5.15 11.98
N TYR A 59 -5.51 4.38 11.85
CA TYR A 59 -5.54 3.07 11.24
C TYR A 59 -6.63 3.06 10.17
N THR A 60 -6.27 2.60 8.98
CA THR A 60 -7.22 2.44 7.88
C THR A 60 -7.89 1.08 8.00
N TYR A 61 -9.21 1.06 8.04
CA TYR A 61 -10.01 -0.16 8.03
C TYR A 61 -11.13 -0.03 7.01
N ALA A 62 -11.62 -1.20 6.56
CA ALA A 62 -12.79 -1.30 5.72
C ALA A 62 -13.81 -2.22 6.43
N PRO A 63 -15.12 -1.90 6.37
CA PRO A 63 -16.14 -2.80 6.87
C PRO A 63 -16.16 -4.07 6.02
N VAL A 64 -16.23 -5.24 6.67
CA VAL A 64 -16.43 -6.53 6.02
C VAL A 64 -17.88 -6.97 6.23
N GLY A 65 -18.46 -7.59 5.21
CA GLY A 65 -19.82 -8.12 5.24
C GLY A 65 -19.89 -9.49 4.60
N THR A 66 -20.99 -10.19 4.82
CA THR A 66 -21.27 -11.45 4.15
C THR A 66 -22.08 -11.19 2.88
N GLN A 67 -21.66 -11.77 1.78
CA GLN A 67 -22.41 -11.77 0.54
C GLN A 67 -22.33 -13.17 -0.07
N ASP A 68 -23.40 -13.56 -0.76
CA ASP A 68 -23.40 -14.80 -1.51
C ASP A 68 -22.40 -14.68 -2.67
N PHE A 69 -21.60 -15.74 -2.85
CA PHE A 69 -20.67 -15.84 -3.98
C PHE A 69 -20.85 -17.18 -4.68
N LEU A 70 -20.62 -17.17 -5.99
CA LEU A 70 -20.63 -18.38 -6.81
C LEU A 70 -19.24 -19.02 -6.75
N GLU A 71 -19.16 -20.21 -6.19
CA GLU A 71 -17.98 -21.06 -6.27
C GLU A 71 -18.12 -22.02 -7.44
N THR A 72 -17.24 -21.91 -8.42
CA THR A 72 -17.26 -22.75 -9.62
C THR A 72 -15.95 -23.50 -9.78
N LEU A 73 -16.03 -24.79 -10.09
CA LEU A 73 -14.87 -25.62 -10.44
C LEU A 73 -14.85 -25.86 -11.96
N SER A 74 -13.79 -25.43 -12.63
CA SER A 74 -13.60 -25.72 -14.05
C SER A 74 -13.02 -27.11 -14.23
N VAL A 75 -13.79 -28.01 -14.84
CA VAL A 75 -13.34 -29.38 -15.17
C VAL A 75 -13.09 -29.50 -16.67
N LYS A 76 -12.06 -30.27 -17.04
CA LYS A 76 -11.80 -30.65 -18.43
C LYS A 76 -12.18 -32.11 -18.62
N GLY A 77 -12.85 -32.41 -19.73
CA GLY A 77 -13.20 -33.75 -20.13
C GLY A 77 -13.29 -33.85 -21.66
N THR A 78 -13.30 -35.08 -22.15
CA THR A 78 -13.48 -35.37 -23.58
C THR A 78 -14.90 -35.88 -23.78
N ILE A 79 -15.60 -35.34 -24.79
CA ILE A 79 -16.94 -35.80 -25.15
C ILE A 79 -16.77 -37.00 -26.11
N ILE A 80 -17.39 -38.12 -25.76
CA ILE A 80 -17.47 -39.31 -26.61
C ILE A 80 -18.91 -39.50 -27.10
N PRO A 81 -19.12 -39.97 -28.35
CA PRO A 81 -20.45 -40.30 -28.83
C PRO A 81 -21.09 -41.39 -27.97
N LYS A 82 -22.41 -41.29 -27.73
CA LYS A 82 -23.15 -42.33 -26.98
C LYS A 82 -23.10 -43.68 -27.68
N GLN A 83 -23.17 -43.68 -29.01
CA GLN A 83 -23.14 -44.86 -29.84
C GLN A 83 -22.47 -44.52 -31.17
N VAL A 84 -21.63 -45.43 -31.65
CA VAL A 84 -21.07 -45.40 -33.00
C VAL A 84 -21.44 -46.72 -33.65
N VAL A 85 -22.16 -46.67 -34.76
CA VAL A 85 -22.58 -47.86 -35.50
C VAL A 85 -21.94 -47.81 -36.88
N LEU A 86 -21.22 -48.87 -37.23
CA LEU A 86 -20.76 -49.09 -38.59
C LEU A 86 -21.92 -49.70 -39.39
N ILE A 87 -22.30 -49.06 -40.49
CA ILE A 87 -23.39 -49.52 -41.34
C ILE A 87 -22.79 -50.34 -42.48
N GLU A 88 -23.07 -51.65 -42.46
CA GLU A 88 -22.67 -52.58 -43.50
C GLU A 88 -23.92 -53.21 -44.15
N PRO A 89 -23.92 -53.39 -45.48
CA PRO A 89 -25.03 -54.06 -46.15
C PRO A 89 -25.10 -55.53 -45.76
N LYS A 90 -26.31 -56.02 -45.44
CA LYS A 90 -26.53 -57.43 -45.03
C LYS A 90 -26.42 -58.43 -46.19
N ILE A 91 -26.58 -57.95 -47.41
CA ILE A 91 -26.53 -58.76 -48.64
C ILE A 91 -25.50 -58.16 -49.60
N ALA A 92 -24.92 -58.99 -50.44
CA ALA A 92 -24.09 -58.53 -51.54
C ALA A 92 -24.99 -57.90 -52.63
N GLY A 93 -24.59 -56.73 -53.11
CA GLY A 93 -25.34 -56.00 -54.14
C GLY A 93 -24.59 -54.76 -54.62
N THR A 94 -25.06 -54.18 -55.71
CA THR A 94 -24.54 -52.92 -56.26
C THR A 94 -25.36 -51.75 -55.73
N ILE A 95 -24.70 -50.64 -55.38
CA ILE A 95 -25.39 -49.41 -54.99
C ILE A 95 -26.09 -48.84 -56.22
N GLU A 96 -27.41 -48.72 -56.14
CA GLU A 96 -28.23 -48.14 -57.21
C GLU A 96 -28.44 -46.65 -56.98
N GLU A 97 -28.76 -46.26 -55.73
CA GLU A 97 -29.07 -44.88 -55.37
C GLU A 97 -28.70 -44.60 -53.90
N VAL A 98 -28.26 -43.38 -53.60
CA VAL A 98 -27.97 -42.92 -52.23
C VAL A 98 -28.93 -41.78 -51.90
N PHE A 99 -29.62 -41.88 -50.76
CA PHE A 99 -30.69 -40.96 -50.37
C PHE A 99 -30.26 -39.86 -49.40
N VAL A 100 -29.02 -39.93 -48.90
CA VAL A 100 -28.50 -39.02 -47.87
C VAL A 100 -27.17 -38.40 -48.31
N VAL A 101 -26.88 -37.20 -47.79
CA VAL A 101 -25.62 -36.50 -48.02
C VAL A 101 -24.73 -36.61 -46.78
N GLU A 102 -23.41 -36.55 -46.98
CA GLU A 102 -22.45 -36.55 -45.88
C GLU A 102 -22.73 -35.41 -44.88
N GLY A 103 -22.72 -35.74 -43.59
CA GLY A 103 -23.02 -34.80 -42.50
C GLY A 103 -24.51 -34.50 -42.28
N GLN A 104 -25.40 -35.14 -43.03
CA GLN A 104 -26.85 -35.03 -42.83
C GLN A 104 -27.30 -35.82 -41.58
N ASP A 105 -28.15 -35.21 -40.77
CA ASP A 105 -28.85 -35.91 -39.69
C ASP A 105 -29.92 -36.86 -40.24
N VAL A 106 -30.01 -38.05 -39.66
CA VAL A 106 -30.94 -39.11 -40.10
C VAL A 106 -31.72 -39.67 -38.92
N GLU A 107 -32.93 -40.16 -39.19
CA GLU A 107 -33.79 -40.78 -38.20
C GLU A 107 -33.70 -42.31 -38.22
N GLU A 108 -34.09 -42.95 -37.12
CA GLU A 108 -34.13 -44.41 -37.04
C GLU A 108 -35.13 -44.97 -38.08
N GLY A 109 -34.65 -45.92 -38.89
CA GLY A 109 -35.45 -46.51 -39.97
C GLY A 109 -35.46 -45.72 -41.27
N GLN A 110 -34.83 -44.54 -41.32
CA GLN A 110 -34.69 -43.78 -42.56
C GLN A 110 -33.80 -44.55 -43.58
N PRO A 111 -34.29 -44.78 -44.82
CA PRO A 111 -33.47 -45.40 -45.85
C PRO A 111 -32.27 -44.52 -46.22
N LEU A 112 -31.07 -45.10 -46.20
CA LEU A 112 -29.83 -44.38 -46.54
C LEU A 112 -29.40 -44.59 -47.99
N MET A 113 -29.61 -45.81 -48.52
CA MET A 113 -29.27 -46.17 -49.90
C MET A 113 -30.15 -47.32 -50.39
N ARG A 114 -30.28 -47.44 -51.71
CA ARG A 114 -30.92 -48.56 -52.41
C ARG A 114 -29.83 -49.46 -53.00
N LEU A 115 -29.95 -50.76 -52.73
CA LEU A 115 -29.07 -51.80 -53.26
C LEU A 115 -29.85 -52.66 -54.27
N TYR A 116 -29.20 -53.00 -55.37
CA TYR A 116 -29.67 -53.99 -56.31
C TYR A 116 -28.89 -55.31 -56.13
N SER A 117 -29.61 -56.42 -55.96
CA SER A 117 -29.04 -57.77 -55.87
C SER A 117 -29.95 -58.76 -56.59
N ALA A 118 -29.39 -59.57 -57.47
CA ALA A 118 -30.14 -60.58 -58.22
C ALA A 118 -30.71 -61.69 -57.31
N GLU A 119 -29.98 -62.03 -56.24
CA GLU A 119 -30.40 -63.02 -55.25
C GLU A 119 -31.64 -62.53 -54.49
N ALA A 120 -31.61 -61.29 -53.98
CA ALA A 120 -32.70 -60.70 -53.23
C ALA A 120 -33.99 -60.50 -54.06
N VAL A 121 -33.88 -60.27 -55.37
CA VAL A 121 -35.04 -60.17 -56.27
C VAL A 121 -35.65 -61.55 -56.52
N SER A 122 -34.84 -62.60 -56.58
CA SER A 122 -35.29 -63.97 -56.83
C SER A 122 -35.99 -64.58 -55.62
N GLU A 123 -35.59 -64.23 -54.40
CA GLU A 123 -36.27 -64.68 -53.16
C GLU A 123 -37.64 -64.01 -52.93
N ARG A 124 -37.90 -62.89 -53.61
CA ARG A 124 -39.14 -62.11 -53.43
C ARG A 124 -40.30 -62.61 -54.30
N ASN A 125 -40.02 -63.36 -55.37
CA ASN A 125 -40.99 -63.89 -56.33
C ASN A 125 -41.27 -65.38 -56.08
#